data_AF-A0A927D1C6-F1
#
_entry.id   AF-A0A927D1C6-F1
#
_cell.length_a   1.000
_cell.length_b   1.000
_cell.length_c   1.000
_cell.angle_alpha   90.00
_cell.angle_beta   90.00
_cell.angle_gamma   90.00
#
_symmetry.space_group_name_H-M   'P 1'
#
loop_
_entity.id
_entity.type
_entity.pdbx_description
1 polymer ?
#
loop_
_entity_poly.entity_id
_entity_poly.type
_entity_poly.pdbx_seq_one_letter_code
_entity_poly.pdbx_strand_id
1 'polypeptide(L)'
;MSYEPPILHMLCGKPASGKSTLTSKLSRVPGTVLISEDVWLSGLYSDQMHTVADYVQYARKLRAIMGPHVGGLLQAGVSVVLDFPANTVETRKWMHGILQQTDAANKLHVLDVPDEVCLERLQARNKSGKHPFSVTEDQFRQIVRHYAPPTADEGFDIVLHRWDG
;
A
#
# COMPACT_ATOMS: atom_id res chain seq x y z
N MET A 1 -14.31 12.32 -27.19
CA MET A 1 -13.14 12.53 -26.32
C MET A 1 -12.87 11.20 -25.63
N SER A 2 -11.74 10.55 -25.91
CA SER A 2 -11.33 9.37 -25.15
C SER A 2 -10.81 9.86 -23.80
N TYR A 3 -11.59 9.70 -22.75
CA TYR A 3 -11.09 9.89 -21.39
C TYR A 3 -10.16 8.72 -21.07
N GLU A 4 -8.98 9.00 -20.52
CA GLU A 4 -8.12 7.94 -20.00
C GLU A 4 -8.85 7.21 -18.87
N PRO A 5 -8.77 5.86 -18.82
CA PRO A 5 -9.39 5.10 -17.75
C PRO A 5 -8.76 5.50 -16.41
N PRO A 6 -9.55 5.58 -15.33
CA PRO A 6 -9.01 5.81 -13.99
C PRO A 6 -8.04 4.69 -13.61
N ILE A 7 -7.08 5.00 -12.75
CA ILE A 7 -6.03 4.07 -12.36
C ILE A 7 -6.15 3.72 -10.89
N LEU A 8 -6.12 2.42 -10.58
CA LEU A 8 -5.81 1.93 -9.24
C LEU A 8 -4.29 1.81 -9.07
N HIS A 9 -3.70 2.73 -8.32
CA HIS A 9 -2.31 2.68 -7.93
C HIS A 9 -2.14 1.89 -6.62
N MET A 10 -1.34 0.83 -6.67
CA MET A 10 -1.01 -0.04 -5.53
C MET A 10 0.49 0.00 -5.27
N LEU A 11 0.89 -0.27 -4.04
CA LEU A 11 2.30 -0.15 -3.62
C LEU A 11 2.80 -1.43 -2.95
N CYS A 12 3.84 -2.00 -3.53
CA CYS A 12 4.55 -3.15 -3.02
C CYS A 12 5.97 -2.73 -2.62
N GLY A 13 6.33 -2.96 -1.36
CA GLY A 13 7.66 -2.62 -0.87
C GLY A 13 7.77 -2.74 0.63
N LYS A 14 9.00 -2.94 1.08
CA LYS A 14 9.36 -3.12 2.50
C LYS A 14 9.06 -1.84 3.31
N PRO A 15 8.91 -1.91 4.65
CA PRO A 15 8.83 -0.69 5.46
C PRO A 15 10.01 0.24 5.17
N ALA A 16 9.80 1.55 5.23
CA ALA A 16 10.82 2.56 4.91
C ALA A 16 11.43 2.52 3.48
N SER A 17 10.85 1.77 2.53
CA SER A 17 11.28 1.77 1.13
C SER A 17 10.96 3.07 0.37
N GLY A 18 10.15 3.97 0.94
CA GLY A 18 9.75 5.24 0.31
C GLY A 18 8.32 5.27 -0.24
N LYS A 19 7.50 4.24 0.05
CA LYS A 19 6.09 4.16 -0.39
C LYS A 19 5.31 5.45 -0.11
N SER A 20 5.32 5.95 1.12
CA SER A 20 4.56 7.15 1.51
C SER A 20 4.97 8.41 0.73
N THR A 21 6.23 8.49 0.28
CA THR A 21 6.68 9.57 -0.61
C THR A 21 6.08 9.41 -2.00
N LEU A 22 6.02 8.19 -2.52
CA LEU A 22 5.41 7.90 -3.81
C LEU A 22 3.89 8.12 -3.78
N THR A 23 3.19 7.67 -2.73
CA THR A 23 1.74 7.90 -2.58
C THR A 23 1.41 9.37 -2.60
N SER A 24 2.17 10.19 -1.86
CA SER A 24 2.00 11.65 -1.80
C SER A 24 2.25 12.34 -3.14
N LYS A 25 3.08 11.76 -4.02
CA LYS A 25 3.30 12.28 -5.38
C LYS A 25 2.13 11.90 -6.29
N LEU A 26 1.73 10.63 -6.28
CA LEU A 26 0.63 10.11 -7.09
C LEU A 26 -0.71 10.78 -6.75
N SER A 27 -0.96 11.06 -5.47
CA SER A 27 -2.21 11.68 -5.02
C SER A 27 -2.37 13.15 -5.41
N ARG A 28 -1.33 13.79 -5.97
CA ARG A 28 -1.41 15.18 -6.47
C ARG A 28 -1.96 15.27 -7.88
N VAL A 29 -2.09 14.13 -8.58
CA VAL A 29 -2.68 14.08 -9.91
C VAL A 29 -4.17 14.45 -9.80
N PRO A 30 -4.68 15.39 -10.62
CA PRO A 30 -6.10 15.74 -10.61
C PRO A 30 -7.00 14.51 -10.80
N GLY A 31 -8.14 14.48 -10.10
CA GLY A 31 -9.06 13.34 -10.15
C GLY A 31 -8.53 12.07 -9.45
N THR A 32 -7.55 12.21 -8.55
CA THR A 32 -6.99 11.10 -7.79
C THR A 32 -7.23 11.28 -6.30
N VAL A 33 -7.65 10.21 -5.61
CA VAL A 33 -7.82 10.19 -4.15
C VAL A 33 -6.85 9.21 -3.49
N LEU A 34 -6.29 9.59 -2.35
CA LEU A 34 -5.46 8.73 -1.52
C LEU A 34 -6.32 8.07 -0.44
N ILE A 35 -6.25 6.74 -0.36
CA ILE A 35 -6.86 5.95 0.72
C ILE A 35 -5.73 5.21 1.43
N SER A 36 -5.46 5.59 2.68
CA SER A 36 -4.37 5.04 3.49
C SER A 36 -4.88 4.10 4.58
N GLU A 37 -4.37 2.88 4.61
CA GLU A 37 -4.72 1.87 5.63
C GLU A 37 -4.43 2.40 7.04
N ASP A 38 -3.26 3.01 7.24
CA ASP A 38 -2.83 3.52 8.54
C ASP A 38 -3.78 4.61 9.08
N VAL A 39 -4.25 5.51 8.21
CA VAL A 39 -5.19 6.59 8.59
C VAL A 39 -6.53 6.00 9.03
N TRP A 40 -7.07 5.03 8.28
CA TRP A 40 -8.34 4.40 8.61
C TRP A 40 -8.25 3.51 9.85
N LEU A 41 -7.20 2.69 9.97
CA LEU A 41 -7.02 1.82 11.13
C LEU A 41 -6.78 2.62 12.40
N SER A 42 -5.97 3.68 12.36
CA SER A 42 -5.76 4.55 13.53
C SER A 42 -7.04 5.28 13.94
N GLY A 43 -7.82 5.79 12.98
CA GLY A 43 -9.08 6.47 13.26
C GLY A 43 -10.18 5.55 13.82
N LEU A 44 -10.21 4.27 13.42
CA LEU A 44 -11.28 3.34 13.79
C LEU A 44 -10.94 2.40 14.96
N TYR A 45 -9.66 2.05 15.13
CA TYR A 45 -9.24 0.94 16.00
C TYR A 45 -7.97 1.25 16.82
N SER A 46 -7.54 2.51 16.94
CA SER A 46 -6.30 2.85 17.68
C SER A 46 -6.30 2.37 19.13
N ASP A 47 -7.46 2.34 19.78
CA ASP A 47 -7.65 1.86 21.15
C ASP A 47 -7.72 0.33 21.28
N GLN A 48 -7.81 -0.39 20.16
CA GLN A 48 -7.98 -1.85 20.11
C GLN A 48 -6.82 -2.59 19.46
N MET A 49 -5.90 -1.88 18.78
CA MET A 49 -4.74 -2.47 18.11
C MET A 49 -3.51 -2.50 19.03
N HIS A 50 -3.40 -3.53 19.88
CA HIS A 50 -2.27 -3.68 20.80
C HIS A 50 -1.22 -4.68 20.31
N THR A 51 -1.62 -5.59 19.42
CA THR A 51 -0.78 -6.68 18.93
C THR A 51 -0.78 -6.76 17.40
N VAL A 52 0.17 -7.54 16.85
CA VAL A 52 0.19 -7.85 15.41
C VAL A 52 -1.06 -8.62 14.98
N ALA A 53 -1.60 -9.49 15.85
CA ALA A 53 -2.82 -10.23 15.58
C ALA A 53 -4.04 -9.31 15.46
N ASP A 54 -4.13 -8.29 16.32
CA ASP A 54 -5.18 -7.27 16.24
C ASP A 54 -5.09 -6.52 14.91
N TYR A 55 -3.89 -6.06 14.53
CA TYR A 55 -3.66 -5.42 13.23
C TYR A 55 -4.15 -6.30 12.07
N VAL A 56 -3.76 -7.58 12.03
CA VAL A 56 -4.19 -8.50 10.96
C VAL A 56 -5.71 -8.64 10.91
N GLN A 57 -6.35 -8.77 12.07
CA GLN A 57 -7.80 -8.88 12.18
C GLN A 57 -8.51 -7.60 11.68
N TYR A 58 -8.10 -6.44 12.15
CA TYR A 58 -8.72 -5.16 11.80
C TYR A 58 -8.41 -4.73 10.35
N ALA A 59 -7.20 -4.97 9.86
CA ALA A 59 -6.85 -4.78 8.45
C ALA A 59 -7.71 -5.63 7.52
N ARG A 60 -7.97 -6.90 7.89
CA ARG A 60 -8.91 -7.76 7.14
C ARG A 60 -10.33 -7.21 7.12
N LYS A 61 -10.85 -6.75 8.27
CA LYS A 61 -12.19 -6.11 8.34
C LYS A 61 -12.26 -4.86 7.47
N LEU A 62 -11.24 -4.00 7.55
CA LEU A 62 -11.15 -2.79 6.76
C LEU A 62 -11.14 -3.10 5.26
N ARG A 63 -10.32 -4.06 4.80
CA ARG A 63 -10.26 -4.47 3.39
C ARG A 63 -11.61 -4.95 2.84
N ALA A 64 -12.37 -5.69 3.64
CA ALA A 64 -13.69 -6.18 3.24
C ALA A 64 -14.69 -5.04 2.95
N ILE A 65 -14.61 -3.94 3.69
CA ILE A 65 -15.47 -2.77 3.51
C ILE A 65 -14.90 -1.84 2.42
N MET A 66 -13.57 -1.67 2.37
CA MET A 66 -12.93 -0.72 1.48
C MET A 66 -12.97 -1.15 0.00
N GLY A 67 -12.91 -2.45 -0.28
CA GLY A 67 -12.90 -2.96 -1.66
C GLY A 67 -14.05 -2.40 -2.54
N PRO A 68 -15.32 -2.57 -2.15
CA PRO A 68 -16.46 -2.01 -2.89
C PRO A 68 -16.42 -0.49 -3.03
N HIS A 69 -15.96 0.24 -2.01
CA HIS A 69 -15.86 1.71 -2.08
C HIS A 69 -14.79 2.16 -3.10
N VAL A 70 -13.64 1.49 -3.13
CA VAL A 70 -12.59 1.74 -4.13
C VAL A 70 -13.13 1.43 -5.53
N GLY A 71 -13.80 0.31 -5.72
CA GLY A 71 -14.42 -0.06 -7.00
C GLY A 71 -15.42 1.00 -7.49
N GLY A 72 -16.28 1.50 -6.60
CA GLY A 72 -17.25 2.56 -6.93
C GLY A 72 -16.59 3.88 -7.34
N LEU A 73 -15.47 4.27 -6.69
CA LEU A 73 -14.70 5.45 -7.08
C LEU A 73 -14.10 5.31 -8.47
N LEU A 74 -13.52 4.13 -8.75
CA LEU A 74 -12.96 3.82 -10.07
C LEU A 74 -14.06 3.84 -11.16
N GLN A 75 -15.23 3.25 -10.90
CA GLN A 75 -16.37 3.34 -11.83
C GLN A 75 -16.85 4.77 -12.07
N ALA A 76 -16.71 5.65 -11.07
CA ALA A 76 -17.04 7.07 -11.19
C ALA A 76 -15.96 7.90 -11.92
N GLY A 77 -14.91 7.28 -12.46
CA GLY A 77 -13.83 7.97 -13.15
C GLY A 77 -12.76 8.56 -12.24
N VAL A 78 -12.75 8.22 -10.95
CA VAL A 78 -11.78 8.73 -9.97
C VAL A 78 -10.65 7.72 -9.80
N SER A 79 -9.41 8.16 -10.04
CA SER A 79 -8.23 7.34 -9.78
C SER A 79 -7.99 7.20 -8.28
N VAL A 80 -7.42 6.08 -7.85
CA VAL A 80 -7.20 5.79 -6.43
C VAL A 80 -5.76 5.40 -6.19
N VAL A 81 -5.10 6.07 -5.25
CA VAL A 81 -3.88 5.57 -4.62
C VAL A 81 -4.29 4.78 -3.39
N LEU A 82 -4.18 3.46 -3.48
CA LEU A 82 -4.53 2.54 -2.41
C LEU A 82 -3.26 2.22 -1.60
N ASP A 83 -3.02 3.02 -0.56
CA ASP A 83 -1.88 2.89 0.36
C ASP A 83 -2.17 1.81 1.41
N PHE A 84 -2.30 0.59 0.91
CA PHE A 84 -2.38 -0.67 1.65
C PHE A 84 -1.16 -1.52 1.25
N PRO A 85 -0.65 -2.39 2.14
CA PRO A 85 0.55 -3.16 1.85
C PRO A 85 0.27 -4.27 0.82
N ALA A 86 0.71 -4.09 -0.43
CA ALA A 86 0.65 -5.12 -1.47
C ALA A 86 1.75 -6.19 -1.36
N ASN A 87 2.22 -6.45 -0.14
CA ASN A 87 3.41 -7.26 0.14
C ASN A 87 3.15 -8.77 0.17
N THR A 88 1.89 -9.19 0.28
CA THR A 88 1.51 -10.61 0.24
C THR A 88 0.68 -10.92 -1.00
N VAL A 89 0.77 -12.16 -1.48
CA VAL A 89 -0.08 -12.64 -2.58
C VAL A 89 -1.57 -12.52 -2.24
N GLU A 90 -1.95 -12.77 -0.99
CA GLU A 90 -3.35 -12.64 -0.53
C GLU A 90 -3.86 -11.20 -0.66
N THR A 91 -3.10 -10.21 -0.19
CA THR A 91 -3.51 -8.80 -0.31
C THR A 91 -3.59 -8.38 -1.76
N ARG A 92 -2.65 -8.83 -2.61
CA ARG A 92 -2.70 -8.54 -4.04
C ARG A 92 -3.89 -9.20 -4.74
N LYS A 93 -4.24 -10.43 -4.40
CA LYS A 93 -5.48 -11.07 -4.90
C LYS A 93 -6.72 -10.25 -4.55
N TRP A 94 -6.80 -9.73 -3.32
CA TRP A 94 -7.89 -8.82 -2.94
C TRP A 94 -7.89 -7.54 -3.78
N MET A 95 -6.73 -6.89 -3.96
CA MET A 95 -6.62 -5.68 -4.79
C MET A 95 -7.02 -5.93 -6.25
N HIS A 96 -6.60 -7.06 -6.83
CA HIS A 96 -7.01 -7.46 -8.16
C HIS A 96 -8.53 -7.72 -8.23
N GLY A 97 -9.12 -8.28 -7.17
CA GLY A 97 -10.56 -8.47 -7.05
C GLY A 97 -11.36 -7.17 -7.14
N ILE A 98 -10.81 -6.04 -6.67
CA ILE A 98 -11.45 -4.72 -6.79
C ILE A 98 -11.63 -4.34 -8.27
N LEU A 99 -10.65 -4.66 -9.12
CA LEU A 99 -10.64 -4.32 -10.54
C LEU A 99 -11.65 -5.11 -11.36
N GLN A 100 -12.06 -6.30 -10.90
CA GLN A 100 -12.93 -7.21 -11.68
C GLN A 100 -14.30 -6.61 -12.03
N GLN A 101 -14.73 -5.56 -11.34
CA GLN A 101 -16.01 -4.90 -11.57
C GLN A 101 -15.84 -3.53 -12.26
N THR A 102 -14.64 -3.22 -12.77
CA THR A 102 -14.29 -1.90 -13.28
C THR A 102 -13.51 -2.00 -14.59
N ASP A 103 -13.64 -1.02 -15.47
CA ASP A 103 -12.77 -0.86 -16.65
C ASP A 103 -11.49 -0.05 -16.32
N ALA A 104 -11.16 0.09 -15.03
CA ALA A 104 -10.01 0.85 -14.58
C ALA A 104 -8.70 0.16 -14.96
N ALA A 105 -7.70 0.97 -15.32
CA ALA A 105 -6.32 0.50 -15.39
C ALA A 105 -5.78 0.26 -13.97
N ASN A 106 -4.68 -0.48 -13.87
CA ASN A 106 -4.01 -0.72 -12.60
C ASN A 106 -2.52 -0.47 -12.74
N LYS A 107 -1.85 -0.07 -11.66
CA LYS A 107 -0.39 0.02 -11.58
C LYS A 107 0.08 -0.51 -10.23
N LEU A 108 0.87 -1.57 -10.24
CA LEU A 108 1.56 -2.06 -9.04
C LEU A 108 2.97 -1.47 -9.00
N HIS A 109 3.14 -0.46 -8.17
CA HIS A 109 4.43 0.19 -7.95
C HIS A 109 5.28 -0.66 -6.99
N VAL A 110 6.34 -1.27 -7.52
CA VAL A 110 7.27 -2.11 -6.75
C VAL A 110 8.49 -1.27 -6.42
N LEU A 111 8.71 -1.03 -5.13
CA LEU A 111 9.90 -0.33 -4.65
C LEU A 111 10.95 -1.38 -4.27
N ASP A 112 11.93 -1.55 -5.15
CA ASP A 112 13.03 -2.49 -4.98
C ASP A 112 14.20 -1.78 -4.29
N VAL A 113 14.12 -1.73 -2.97
CA VAL A 113 15.11 -1.10 -2.09
C VAL A 113 15.74 -2.19 -1.21
N PRO A 114 17.08 -2.21 -1.07
CA PRO A 114 17.76 -3.16 -0.20
C PRO A 114 17.29 -3.08 1.26
N ASP A 115 17.39 -4.19 1.98
CA ASP A 115 16.96 -4.29 3.38
C ASP A 115 17.77 -3.34 4.26
N GLU A 116 19.08 -3.25 4.00
CA GLU A 116 20.04 -2.43 4.73
C GLU A 116 19.64 -0.95 4.66
N VAL A 117 19.33 -0.47 3.45
CA VAL A 117 18.88 0.91 3.22
C VAL A 117 17.54 1.18 3.89
N CYS A 118 16.59 0.23 3.82
CA CYS A 118 15.31 0.36 4.50
C CYS A 118 15.48 0.43 6.02
N LEU A 119 16.37 -0.40 6.57
CA LEU A 119 16.64 -0.44 8.00
C LEU A 119 17.32 0.84 8.48
N GLU A 120 18.32 1.35 7.77
CA GLU A 120 18.97 2.63 8.06
C GLU A 120 17.96 3.79 8.09
N ARG A 121 17.09 3.87 7.08
CA ARG A 121 16.01 4.88 7.01
C ARG A 121 15.03 4.73 8.18
N LEU A 122 14.69 3.50 8.54
CA LEU A 122 13.80 3.23 9.66
C LEU A 122 14.43 3.68 10.99
N GLN A 123 15.71 3.37 11.22
CA GLN A 123 16.46 3.80 12.39
C GLN A 123 16.55 5.33 12.48
N ALA A 124 16.85 6.01 11.36
CA ALA A 124 16.87 7.47 11.30
C ALA A 124 15.50 8.09 11.62
N ARG A 125 14.42 7.49 11.10
CA ARG A 125 13.04 7.92 11.38
C ARG A 125 12.68 7.75 12.86
N ASN A 126 13.01 6.60 13.45
CA ASN A 126 12.78 6.32 14.86
C ASN A 126 13.51 7.35 15.76
N LYS A 127 14.76 7.69 15.45
CA LYS A 127 15.52 8.74 16.16
C LYS A 127 14.89 10.14 16.06
N SER A 128 14.19 10.43 14.97
CA SER A 128 13.58 11.75 14.75
C SER A 128 12.29 11.99 15.55
N GLY A 129 11.65 10.95 16.08
CA GLY A 129 10.40 11.05 16.85
C GLY A 129 9.16 11.49 16.06
N LYS A 130 9.25 11.64 14.73
CA LYS A 130 8.19 12.23 13.88
C LYS A 130 7.11 11.26 13.40
N HIS A 131 7.18 9.97 13.75
CA HIS A 131 6.20 8.97 13.33
C HIS A 131 5.52 8.31 14.54
N PRO A 132 4.19 8.13 14.50
CA PRO A 132 3.42 7.56 15.62
C PRO A 132 3.75 6.08 15.91
N PHE A 133 4.44 5.38 15.00
CA PHE A 133 4.83 3.99 15.16
C PHE A 133 6.34 3.81 14.99
N SER A 134 7.03 3.50 16.08
CA SER A 134 8.42 3.03 16.07
C SER A 134 8.44 1.53 15.78
N VAL A 135 8.72 1.16 14.53
CA VAL A 135 8.93 -0.24 14.16
C VAL A 135 10.33 -0.63 14.59
N THR A 136 10.45 -1.68 15.40
CA THR A 136 11.75 -2.23 15.81
C THR A 136 12.40 -3.01 14.66
N GLU A 137 13.70 -3.27 14.74
CA GLU A 137 14.37 -4.11 13.75
C GLU A 137 13.77 -5.52 13.68
N ASP A 138 13.41 -6.12 14.81
CA ASP A 138 12.77 -7.44 14.85
C ASP A 138 11.40 -7.42 14.16
N GLN A 139 10.59 -6.38 14.41
CA GLN A 139 9.32 -6.19 13.71
C GLN A 139 9.52 -5.96 12.21
N PHE A 140 10.54 -5.19 11.82
CA PHE A 140 10.90 -5.02 10.41
C PHE A 140 11.20 -6.37 9.76
N ARG A 141 12.07 -7.18 10.39
CA ARG A 141 12.42 -8.51 9.87
C ARG A 141 11.21 -9.44 9.82
N GLN A 142 10.31 -9.39 10.81
CA GLN A 142 9.05 -10.14 10.78
C GLN A 142 8.17 -9.72 9.59
N ILE A 143 7.99 -8.42 9.36
CA ILE A 143 7.20 -7.91 8.23
C ILE A 143 7.83 -8.34 6.89
N VAL A 144 9.14 -8.22 6.76
CA VAL A 144 9.87 -8.61 5.53
C VAL A 144 9.79 -10.11 5.27
N ARG A 145 9.72 -10.97 6.30
CA ARG A 145 9.52 -12.43 6.10
C ARG A 145 8.22 -12.78 5.40
N HIS A 146 7.19 -11.95 5.52
CA HIS A 146 5.92 -12.14 4.84
C HIS A 146 5.87 -11.50 3.45
N TYR A 147 6.93 -10.80 3.06
CA TYR A 147 7.03 -10.20 1.73
C TYR A 147 7.19 -11.29 0.67
N ALA A 148 6.28 -11.28 -0.31
CA ALA A 148 6.39 -12.05 -1.54
C ALA A 148 6.47 -11.06 -2.71
N PRO A 149 7.52 -11.10 -3.55
CA PRO A 149 7.58 -10.26 -4.74
C PRO A 149 6.39 -10.57 -5.67
N PRO A 150 5.88 -9.59 -6.43
CA PRO A 150 4.84 -9.86 -7.42
C PRO A 150 5.39 -10.65 -8.60
N THR A 151 4.53 -11.49 -9.18
CA THR A 151 4.84 -12.29 -10.36
C THR A 151 3.97 -11.86 -11.55
N ALA A 152 4.40 -12.18 -12.76
CA ALA A 152 3.65 -11.87 -13.98
C ALA A 152 2.25 -12.52 -14.00
N ASP A 153 2.11 -13.70 -13.41
CA ASP A 153 0.84 -14.46 -13.35
C ASP A 153 -0.24 -13.76 -12.52
N GLU A 154 0.12 -12.74 -11.73
CA GLU A 154 -0.83 -11.95 -10.95
C GLU A 154 -1.55 -10.87 -11.76
N GLY A 155 -1.14 -10.64 -13.03
CA GLY A 155 -1.89 -9.79 -13.97
C GLY A 155 -1.79 -8.28 -13.73
N PHE A 156 -0.85 -7.82 -12.91
CA PHE A 156 -0.63 -6.39 -12.68
C PHE A 156 0.26 -5.74 -13.73
N ASP A 157 0.00 -4.47 -14.06
CA ASP A 157 0.98 -3.62 -14.74
C ASP A 157 2.04 -3.18 -13.69
N ILE A 158 3.22 -3.78 -13.76
CA ILE A 158 4.28 -3.58 -12.78
C ILE A 158 5.13 -2.36 -13.16
N VAL A 159 5.19 -1.38 -12.26
CA VAL A 159 6.11 -0.25 -12.35
C VAL A 159 7.22 -0.44 -11.32
N LEU A 160 8.41 -0.81 -11.78
CA LEU A 160 9.57 -1.04 -10.92
C LEU A 160 10.31 0.27 -10.63
N HIS A 161 10.46 0.60 -9.35
CA HIS A 161 11.28 1.71 -8.85
C HIS A 161 12.54 1.13 -8.22
N ARG A 162 13.65 1.20 -8.97
CA ARG A 162 14.97 0.73 -8.49
C ARG A 162 15.60 1.75 -7.57
N TRP A 163 16.38 1.26 -6.61
CA TRP A 163 17.28 2.09 -5.83
C TRP A 163 18.60 2.27 -6.57
N ASP A 164 18.97 3.52 -6.85
CA ASP A 164 20.16 3.87 -7.66
C ASP A 164 21.37 4.35 -6.82
N GLY A 165 21.33 4.19 -5.49
CA GLY A 165 22.35 4.73 -4.57
C GLY A 165 21.93 6.05 -3.94
#